data_AF-A0A8I1JF19-F1
#
_entry.id   AF-A0A8I1JF19-F1
#
_cell.length_a   1.000
_cell.length_b   1.000
_cell.length_c   1.000
_cell.angle_alpha   90.00
_cell.angle_beta   90.00
_cell.angle_gamma   90.00
#
_symmetry.space_group_name_H-M   'P 1'
#
loop_
_entity.id
_entity.type
_entity.pdbx_description
1 polymer ?
#
loop_
_entity_poly.entity_id
_entity_poly.type
_entity_poly.pdbx_seq_one_letter_code
_entity_poly.pdbx_strand_id
1 'polypeptide(L)' 'MIRIDAIWLVTAPMDMRAGTETALAKAIVVFGAAQPHCAYLFANSRANRIKVLGAEVPSDFWS' A
#
# COMPACT_ATOMS: atom_id res chain seq x y z
N MET A 1 5.48 -1.23 -18.97
CA MET A 1 6.04 -0.23 -18.03
C MET A 1 4.87 0.24 -17.16
N ILE A 2 4.90 -0.03 -15.85
CA ILE A 2 3.80 0.36 -14.93
C ILE A 2 3.91 1.86 -14.65
N ARG A 3 2.84 2.61 -14.94
CA ARG A 3 2.73 4.04 -14.62
C ARG A 3 2.34 4.18 -13.15
N ILE A 4 3.16 4.92 -12.39
CA ILE A 4 2.85 5.31 -11.00
C ILE A 4 2.80 6.84 -10.96
N ASP A 5 1.62 7.37 -10.65
CA ASP A 5 1.36 8.82 -10.61
C ASP A 5 1.68 9.41 -9.22
N ALA A 6 1.60 8.61 -8.15
CA ALA A 6 1.86 9.08 -6.80
C ALA A 6 2.39 7.98 -5.86
N ILE A 7 3.17 8.39 -4.86
CA ILE A 7 3.64 7.53 -3.76
C ILE A 7 3.07 8.07 -2.45
N TRP A 8 2.38 7.23 -1.70
CA TRP A 8 1.66 7.59 -0.48
C TRP A 8 2.24 6.87 0.73
N LEU A 9 2.52 7.59 1.81
CA LEU A 9 3.01 7.01 3.06
C LEU A 9 1.85 6.52 3.92
N VAL A 10 1.79 5.21 4.18
CA VAL A 10 0.89 4.62 5.16
C VAL A 10 1.45 4.90 6.54
N THR A 11 0.77 5.75 7.30
CA THR A 11 1.17 6.21 8.63
C THR A 11 1.04 5.13 9.71
N ALA A 12 0.29 4.07 9.43
CA ALA A 12 0.19 2.91 10.32
C ALA A 12 1.42 1.99 10.17
N PRO A 13 2.13 1.65 11.26
CA PRO A 13 3.27 0.76 11.19
C PRO A 13 2.85 -0.64 10.69
N MET A 14 3.73 -1.25 9.89
CA MET A 14 3.49 -2.57 9.30
C MET A 14 4.52 -3.59 9.77
N ASP A 15 4.06 -4.81 10.06
CA ASP A 15 4.97 -5.95 10.18
C ASP A 15 5.54 -6.25 8.79
N MET A 16 6.86 -6.24 8.65
CA MET A 16 7.54 -6.50 7.39
C MET A 16 7.34 -7.95 6.88
N ARG A 17 6.89 -8.85 7.75
CA ARG A 17 6.51 -10.22 7.40
C ARG A 17 5.10 -10.32 6.82
N ALA A 18 4.30 -9.26 6.95
CA ALA A 18 2.95 -9.24 6.41
C ALA A 18 2.96 -9.29 4.88
N GLY A 19 2.02 -10.05 4.31
CA GLY A 19 1.84 -10.21 2.87
C GLY A 19 1.25 -8.98 2.18
N THR A 20 0.99 -9.11 0.89
CA THR A 20 0.44 -8.04 0.04
C THR A 20 -0.98 -7.65 0.45
N GLU A 21 -1.85 -8.61 0.77
CA GLU A 21 -3.24 -8.35 1.16
C GLU A 21 -3.33 -7.55 2.48
N THR A 22 -2.50 -7.88 3.46
CA THR A 22 -2.44 -7.12 4.72
C THR A 22 -1.92 -5.70 4.51
N ALA A 23 -0.94 -5.53 3.62
CA ALA A 23 -0.44 -4.21 3.25
C ALA A 23 -1.54 -3.39 2.56
N LEU A 24 -2.26 -3.98 1.60
CA LEU A 24 -3.38 -3.35 0.91
C LEU A 24 -4.50 -2.98 1.87
N ALA A 25 -4.90 -3.89 2.76
CA ALA A 25 -5.92 -3.62 3.79
C ALA A 25 -5.51 -2.44 4.68
N LYS A 26 -4.24 -2.35 5.09
CA LYS A 26 -3.73 -1.19 5.85
C LYS A 26 -3.79 0.10 5.05
N ALA A 27 -3.45 0.08 3.76
CA ALA A 27 -3.59 1.24 2.91
C ALA A 27 -5.06 1.69 2.79
N ILE A 28 -6.00 0.75 2.58
CA ILE A 28 -7.43 1.03 2.54
C ILE A 28 -7.92 1.61 3.88
N VAL A 29 -7.49 1.07 5.02
CA VAL A 29 -7.86 1.59 6.34
C VAL A 29 -7.39 3.05 6.53
N VAL A 30 -6.20 3.40 6.04
CA VAL A 30 -5.64 4.75 6.19
C VAL A 30 -6.23 5.75 5.18
N PHE A 31 -6.47 5.32 3.95
CA PHE A 31 -6.87 6.20 2.84
C PHE A 31 -8.35 6.09 2.44
N GLY A 32 -9.11 5.17 3.05
CA GLY A 32 -10.50 4.86 2.72
C GLY A 32 -10.67 3.96 1.49
N ALA A 33 -9.77 4.04 0.51
CA ALA A 33 -9.77 3.21 -0.68
C ALA A 33 -8.35 3.01 -1.24
N ALA A 34 -8.17 1.94 -2.02
CA ALA A 34 -6.98 1.76 -2.83
C ALA A 34 -7.14 2.53 -4.15
N GLN A 35 -6.18 3.39 -4.47
CA GLN A 35 -6.16 4.18 -5.69
C GLN A 35 -5.35 3.44 -6.77
N PRO A 36 -5.85 3.38 -8.02
CA PRO A 36 -5.08 2.84 -9.13
C PRO A 36 -3.86 3.73 -9.43
N HIS A 37 -2.83 3.14 -10.01
CA HIS A 37 -1.58 3.83 -10.40
C HIS A 37 -0.86 4.53 -9.22
N CYS A 38 -1.09 4.07 -8.00
CA CYS A 38 -0.44 4.60 -6.80
C CYS A 38 0.46 3.53 -6.16
N ALA A 39 1.56 3.98 -5.56
CA ALA A 39 2.37 3.13 -4.69
C ALA A 39 2.13 3.50 -3.22
N TYR A 40 2.02 2.49 -2.38
CA TYR A 40 1.91 2.62 -0.93
C TYR A 40 3.22 2.25 -0.26
N LEU A 41 3.75 3.20 0.51
CA LEU A 41 4.97 3.09 1.27
C LEU A 41 4.64 2.74 2.73
N PHE A 42 5.25 1.69 3.26
CA PHE A 42 5.06 1.23 4.63
C PHE A 42 6.39 1.24 5.37
N ALA A 43 6.38 1.75 6.60
CA ALA A 43 7.48 1.62 7.53
C ALA A 43 7.15 0.59 8.61
N ASN A 44 8.17 -0.09 9.14
CA ASN A 44 7.99 -0.84 10.37
C ASN A 44 7.91 0.08 11.59
N SER A 45 7.55 -0.46 12.75
CA SER A 45 7.42 0.31 14.00
C SER A 45 8.69 1.04 14.44
N ARG A 46 9.86 0.58 13.98
CA ARG A 46 11.17 1.22 14.24
C ARG A 46 11.62 2.17 13.12
N ALA A 47 10.82 2.33 12.06
CA ALA A 47 11.12 3.12 10.87
C ALA A 47 12.49 2.82 10.21
N ASN A 48 13.03 1.62 10.40
CA ASN A 48 14.33 1.21 9.85
C ASN A 48 14.22 0.25 8.67
N ARG A 49 13.00 -0.21 8.36
CA ARG A 49 12.69 -1.03 7.18
C ARG A 49 11.48 -0.43 6.48
N ILE A 50 11.57 -0.41 5.17
CA ILE A 50 10.56 0.12 4.28
C ILE A 50 10.10 -0.98 3.34
N LYS A 51 8.80 -1.04 3.06
CA LYS A 51 8.19 -1.89 2.04
C LYS A 51 7.30 -1.03 1.14
N VAL A 52 7.36 -1.26 -0.17
CA VAL A 52 6.55 -0.56 -1.16
C VAL A 52 5.59 -1.56 -1.80
N LEU A 53 4.33 -1.18 -1.94
CA LEU A 53 3.32 -1.92 -2.69
C LEU A 53 2.81 -1.03 -3.83
N GLY A 54 3.01 -1.45 -5.08
CA GLY A 54 2.33 -0.84 -6.22
C GLY A 54 0.90 -1.35 -6.30
N ALA A 55 -0.08 -0.45 -6.27
CA ALA A 55 -1.48 -0.77 -6.48
C ALA A 55 -1.83 -0.57 -7.96
N GLU A 56 -1.88 -1.68 -8.69
CA GLU A 56 -2.73 -1.81 -9.86
C GLU A 56 -4.00 -2.49 -9.35
N VAL A 57 -4.99 -1.70 -8.91
CA VAL A 57 -6.25 -2.25 -8.42
C VAL A 57 -6.95 -2.86 -9.63
N PRO A 58 -7.14 -4.19 -9.69
CA PRO A 58 -7.88 -4.80 -10.77
C PRO A 58 -9.28 -4.18 -10.83
N SER A 59 -9.76 -3.87 -12.03
CA SER A 59 -11.06 -3.18 -12.22
C SER A 59 -12.25 -3.95 -11.61
N ASP A 60 -12.11 -5.25 -11.39
CA ASP A 60 -13.07 -6.17 -10.78
C ASP A 60 -12.98 -6.26 -9.25
N PHE A 61 -11.99 -5.64 -8.60
CA PHE A 61 -11.80 -5.75 -7.14
C PHE A 61 -12.97 -5.16 -6.31
N TRP A 62 -13.73 -4.23 -6.87
CA TRP A 62 -14.89 -3.60 -6.22
C TRP A 62 -16.25 -4.10 -6.74
N SER A 63 -16.26 -5.14 -7.60
CA SER A 63 -17.48 -5.80 -8.10
C SER A 63 -17.91 -6.94 -7.18
#